data_AF-A0A7J5EYD6-F1
#
_entry.id   AF-A0A7J5EYD6-F1
#
_cell.length_a   1.000
_cell.length_b   1.000
_cell.length_c   1.000
_cell.angle_alpha   90.00
_cell.angle_beta   90.00
_cell.angle_gamma   90.00
#
_symmetry.space_group_name_H-M   'P 1'
#
loop_
_entity.id
_entity.type
_entity.pdbx_description
1 polymer ?
#
loop_
_entity_poly.entity_id
_entity_poly.type
_entity_poly.pdbx_seq_one_letter_code
_entity_poly.pdbx_strand_id
1 'polypeptide(L)'
;MRRWLCVLVFGLAECNTASDQPDASWCLDCDRLPTDARLLGYRPAYPGGQQNCMTGQKVAWVIIQETPERLAKLACVPDGPVAEGGACTFGPVGETTGYDDCAAGFVCSAGTCADICALDPLSPPVTQCSSGTCTADPLLFANGADQPAYGVCR
;
A
#
# COMPACT_ATOMS: atom_id res chain seq x y z
N MET A 1 7.95 41.03 2.43
CA MET A 1 7.49 40.01 1.46
C MET A 1 8.72 39.29 0.93
N ARG A 2 9.04 38.10 1.49
CA ARG A 2 10.15 37.27 1.00
C ARG A 2 9.56 36.12 0.18
N ARG A 3 9.91 36.06 -1.09
CA ARG A 3 9.58 34.92 -1.95
C ARG A 3 10.60 33.81 -1.66
N TRP A 4 10.13 32.65 -1.24
CA TRP A 4 10.95 31.47 -1.05
C TRP A 4 10.95 30.65 -2.34
N LEU A 5 12.15 30.35 -2.83
CA LEU A 5 12.37 29.51 -3.99
C LEU A 5 12.58 28.07 -3.49
N CYS A 6 11.66 27.18 -3.83
CA CYS A 6 11.82 25.76 -3.58
C CYS A 6 12.68 25.19 -4.72
N VAL A 7 13.95 24.87 -4.43
CA VAL A 7 14.83 24.18 -5.38
C VAL A 7 14.68 22.69 -5.12
N LEU A 8 13.95 22.00 -6.01
CA LEU A 8 13.94 20.55 -6.08
C LEU A 8 15.30 20.09 -6.60
N VAL A 9 16.15 19.57 -5.72
CA VAL A 9 17.32 18.80 -6.12
C VAL A 9 16.94 17.32 -6.06
N PHE A 10 17.00 16.64 -7.20
CA PHE A 10 16.78 15.20 -7.31
C PHE A 10 17.85 14.43 -6.52
N GLY A 11 17.43 13.60 -5.57
CA GLY A 11 18.21 12.47 -5.06
C GLY A 11 18.51 12.51 -3.55
N LEU A 12 17.95 11.52 -2.83
CA LEU A 12 18.26 11.09 -1.46
C LEU A 12 17.92 12.07 -0.33
N ALA A 13 16.79 11.84 0.33
CA ALA A 13 16.51 12.41 1.65
C ALA A 13 17.04 11.45 2.73
N GLU A 14 18.19 11.76 3.32
CA GLU A 14 18.64 11.15 4.56
C GLU A 14 18.15 12.01 5.74
N CYS A 15 17.37 11.42 6.65
CA CYS A 15 16.99 12.08 7.91
C CYS A 15 18.19 12.11 8.85
N ASN A 16 18.90 13.23 8.89
CA ASN A 16 20.03 13.40 9.80
C ASN A 16 19.54 13.98 11.13
N THR A 17 19.58 13.18 12.19
CA THR A 17 19.23 13.60 13.55
C THR A 17 20.38 14.41 14.15
N ALA A 18 20.41 15.72 13.89
CA ALA A 18 21.32 16.63 14.58
C ALA A 18 20.60 17.93 14.97
N SER A 19 20.24 17.98 16.26
CA SER A 19 19.99 19.12 17.15
C SER A 19 19.12 20.30 16.67
N ASP A 20 18.05 20.52 17.44
CA ASP A 20 17.37 21.80 17.72
C ASP A 20 16.56 22.48 16.59
N GLN A 21 15.51 21.79 16.13
CA GLN A 21 14.32 22.45 15.54
C GLN A 21 13.06 22.04 16.34
N PRO A 22 12.28 22.99 16.91
CA PRO A 22 11.07 22.70 17.66
C PRO A 22 9.82 22.43 16.79
N ASP A 23 9.98 22.01 15.54
CA ASP A 23 8.88 21.59 14.67
C ASP A 23 9.28 20.42 13.77
N ALA A 24 9.51 19.27 14.39
CA ALA A 24 9.57 17.95 13.75
C ALA A 24 8.20 17.52 13.14
N SER A 25 7.52 18.42 12.43
CA SER A 25 6.27 18.17 11.69
C SER A 25 6.47 17.35 10.41
N TRP A 26 7.71 17.01 10.10
CA TRP A 26 8.13 16.19 8.95
C TRP A 26 8.70 14.83 9.37
N CYS A 27 8.79 14.53 10.67
CA CYS A 27 8.83 13.15 11.14
C CYS A 27 7.39 12.63 11.10
N LEU A 28 7.08 11.77 10.13
CA LEU A 28 5.74 11.20 9.93
C LEU A 28 5.09 10.78 11.25
N ASP A 29 4.10 11.56 11.67
CA ASP A 29 3.10 11.16 12.64
C ASP A 29 2.14 10.19 11.92
N CYS A 30 2.34 8.89 12.11
CA CYS A 30 1.55 7.85 11.43
C CYS A 30 0.05 7.90 11.77
N ASP A 31 -0.35 8.60 12.85
CA ASP A 31 -1.74 8.74 13.29
C ASP A 31 -2.47 9.96 12.70
N ARG A 32 -1.74 10.85 12.02
CA ARG A 32 -2.32 11.97 11.26
C ARG A 32 -1.69 12.06 9.88
N LEU A 33 -1.75 10.95 9.14
CA LEU A 33 -1.57 11.08 7.70
C LEU A 33 -2.63 12.06 7.19
N PRO A 34 -2.25 13.24 6.65
CA PRO A 34 -3.22 14.04 5.93
C PRO A 34 -3.81 13.15 4.84
N THR A 35 -5.06 13.40 4.47
CA THR A 35 -5.75 12.86 3.28
C THR A 35 -4.95 12.97 1.96
N ASP A 36 -3.77 13.57 2.04
CA ASP A 36 -2.78 13.81 1.02
C ASP A 36 -1.72 12.69 0.92
N ALA A 37 -1.90 11.53 1.58
CA ALA A 37 -1.21 10.29 1.17
C ALA A 37 -1.46 9.95 -0.32
N ARG A 38 -2.46 10.59 -0.95
CA ARG A 38 -2.66 10.70 -2.42
C ARG A 38 -1.48 11.32 -3.19
N LEU A 39 -0.60 12.10 -2.55
CA LEU A 39 0.49 12.85 -3.18
C LEU A 39 1.86 12.15 -3.13
N LEU A 40 2.04 11.10 -2.32
CA LEU A 40 3.28 10.32 -2.29
C LEU A 40 3.35 9.22 -3.36
N GLY A 41 2.39 9.17 -4.29
CA GLY A 41 2.42 8.25 -5.44
C GLY A 41 2.18 6.77 -5.09
N TYR A 42 1.99 6.43 -3.82
CA TYR A 42 1.59 5.08 -3.39
C TYR A 42 0.09 4.92 -3.59
N ARG A 43 -0.30 4.29 -4.70
CA ARG A 43 -1.70 4.04 -5.06
C ARG A 43 -1.91 2.54 -5.10
N PRO A 44 -2.28 1.89 -3.98
CA PRO A 44 -2.36 0.43 -3.91
C PRO A 44 -3.33 -0.17 -4.95
N ALA A 45 -4.34 0.60 -5.38
CA ALA A 45 -5.29 0.19 -6.40
C ALA A 45 -4.98 0.73 -7.82
N TYR A 46 -3.73 1.11 -8.09
CA TYR A 46 -3.29 1.33 -9.47
C TYR A 46 -3.09 -0.04 -10.14
N PRO A 47 -3.60 -0.28 -11.36
CA PRO A 47 -3.34 -1.53 -12.09
C PRO A 47 -1.84 -1.82 -12.16
N GLY A 48 -1.50 -3.12 -12.06
CA GLY A 48 -0.17 -3.62 -11.70
C GLY A 48 1.00 -3.01 -12.49
N GLY A 49 2.07 -2.68 -11.76
CA GLY A 49 3.41 -2.38 -12.33
C GLY A 49 3.88 -0.92 -12.31
N GLN A 50 3.09 0.05 -11.81
CA GLN A 50 3.47 1.48 -11.87
C GLN A 50 3.45 2.24 -10.53
N GLN A 51 3.40 1.53 -9.41
CA GLN A 51 3.30 2.16 -8.07
C GLN A 51 4.68 2.48 -7.47
N ASN A 52 5.63 2.93 -8.30
CA ASN A 52 7.03 3.22 -7.94
C ASN A 52 7.90 2.04 -7.50
N CYS A 53 7.45 0.79 -7.69
CA CYS A 53 8.31 -0.38 -7.51
C CYS A 53 9.18 -0.63 -8.75
N MET A 54 10.30 -1.34 -8.58
CA MET A 54 11.18 -1.69 -9.70
C MET A 54 10.49 -2.69 -10.64
N THR A 55 10.99 -2.79 -11.89
CA THR A 55 10.54 -3.83 -12.82
C THR A 55 10.64 -5.21 -12.18
N GLY A 56 9.58 -6.01 -12.29
CA GLY A 56 9.48 -7.34 -11.66
C GLY A 56 9.10 -7.29 -10.17
N GLN A 57 8.62 -6.14 -9.68
CA GLN A 57 8.06 -5.99 -8.34
C GLN A 57 6.63 -5.48 -8.38
N LYS A 58 5.89 -5.75 -7.30
CA LYS A 58 4.56 -5.21 -7.03
C LYS A 58 4.54 -4.55 -5.66
N VAL A 59 3.58 -3.64 -5.46
CA VAL A 59 3.21 -3.24 -4.10
C VAL A 59 2.34 -4.33 -3.52
N ALA A 60 2.67 -4.78 -2.32
CA ALA A 60 1.86 -5.74 -1.58
C ALA A 60 1.76 -5.36 -0.11
N TRP A 61 0.77 -5.95 0.55
CA TRP A 61 0.73 -6.01 2.01
C TRP A 61 1.73 -7.05 2.50
N VAL A 62 2.63 -6.61 3.38
CA VAL A 62 3.60 -7.46 4.06
C VAL A 62 3.20 -7.57 5.52
N ILE A 63 2.80 -8.77 5.94
CA ILE A 63 2.51 -9.10 7.33
C ILE A 63 3.83 -9.20 8.08
N ILE A 64 4.07 -8.24 8.98
CA ILE A 64 5.30 -8.14 9.79
C ILE A 64 5.14 -8.91 11.10
N GLN A 65 3.93 -8.90 11.65
CA GLN A 65 3.61 -9.50 12.93
C GLN A 65 2.15 -9.96 12.92
N GLU A 66 1.83 -11.05 13.63
CA GLU A 66 0.44 -11.47 13.89
C GLU A 66 0.04 -11.35 15.37
N THR A 67 1.00 -11.49 16.28
CA THR A 67 0.75 -11.53 17.73
C THR A 67 1.63 -10.51 18.46
N PRO A 68 1.12 -9.80 19.47
CA PRO A 68 -0.24 -9.87 20.02
C PRO A 68 -1.31 -9.20 19.13
N GLU A 69 -0.87 -8.34 18.23
CA GLU A 69 -1.69 -7.66 17.24
C GLU A 69 -1.07 -7.83 15.87
N ARG A 70 -1.91 -7.96 14.84
CA ARG A 70 -1.46 -8.08 13.47
C ARG A 70 -0.97 -6.72 12.99
N LEU A 71 0.31 -6.65 12.64
CA LEU A 71 0.93 -5.49 12.02
C LEU A 71 1.34 -5.83 10.59
N ALA A 72 1.01 -4.95 9.66
CA ALA A 72 1.39 -5.08 8.28
C ALA A 72 1.79 -3.72 7.71
N LYS A 73 2.57 -3.73 6.62
CA LYS A 73 2.95 -2.52 5.89
C LYS A 73 2.78 -2.72 4.40
N LEU A 74 2.68 -1.61 3.68
CA LEU A 74 2.84 -1.60 2.23
C LEU A 74 4.34 -1.61 1.90
N ALA A 75 4.77 -2.50 1.01
CA ALA A 75 6.14 -2.54 0.51
C ALA A 75 6.18 -3.06 -0.94
N CYS A 76 7.29 -2.76 -1.62
CA CYS A 76 7.61 -3.39 -2.90
C CYS A 76 8.16 -4.80 -2.66
N VAL A 77 7.47 -5.81 -3.21
CA VAL A 77 7.83 -7.23 -3.12
C VAL A 77 7.99 -7.79 -4.53
N PRO A 78 8.67 -8.94 -4.71
CA PRO A 78 8.72 -9.60 -6.02
C PRO A 78 7.32 -9.81 -6.61
N ASP A 79 7.21 -9.63 -7.93
CA ASP A 79 5.97 -9.93 -8.65
C ASP A 79 5.69 -11.43 -8.61
N GLY A 80 4.47 -11.79 -8.23
CA GLY A 80 4.07 -13.18 -8.06
C GLY A 80 3.66 -13.83 -9.39
N PRO A 81 3.79 -15.16 -9.52
CA PRO A 81 3.42 -15.85 -10.76
C PRO A 81 1.92 -16.15 -10.87
N VAL A 82 1.15 -16.01 -9.79
CA VAL A 82 -0.25 -16.46 -9.76
C VAL A 82 -1.18 -15.37 -10.31
N ALA A 83 -1.82 -15.65 -11.45
CA ALA A 83 -2.79 -14.75 -12.08
C ALA A 83 -4.12 -14.68 -11.29
N GLU A 84 -4.99 -13.73 -11.66
CA GLU A 84 -6.36 -13.61 -11.15
C GLU A 84 -7.11 -14.95 -11.18
N GLY A 85 -7.83 -15.26 -10.10
CA GLY A 85 -8.55 -16.52 -9.94
C GLY A 85 -7.67 -17.74 -9.63
N GLY A 86 -6.35 -17.60 -9.65
CA GLY A 86 -5.41 -18.66 -9.27
C GLY A 86 -5.32 -18.87 -7.76
N ALA A 87 -4.99 -20.10 -7.36
CA ALA A 87 -4.76 -20.43 -5.95
C ALA A 87 -3.45 -19.79 -5.45
N CYS A 88 -3.50 -19.16 -4.29
CA CYS A 88 -2.40 -18.36 -3.74
C CYS A 88 -2.13 -18.66 -2.27
N THR A 89 -0.96 -18.24 -1.81
CA THR A 89 -0.56 -18.35 -0.41
C THR A 89 0.21 -17.11 0.04
N PHE A 90 0.07 -16.76 1.33
CA PHE A 90 1.01 -15.84 1.97
C PHE A 90 2.23 -16.61 2.45
N GLY A 91 3.40 -16.01 2.28
CA GLY A 91 4.61 -16.51 2.91
C GLY A 91 4.61 -16.32 4.43
N PRO A 92 5.65 -16.84 5.12
CA PRO A 92 5.77 -16.69 6.58
C PRO A 92 5.79 -15.22 7.01
N VAL A 93 5.18 -14.93 8.16
CA VAL A 93 5.20 -13.59 8.80
C VAL A 93 6.64 -13.06 8.89
N GLY A 94 6.86 -11.84 8.40
CA GLY A 94 8.17 -11.19 8.38
C GLY A 94 8.27 -10.14 7.28
N GLU A 95 9.16 -9.16 7.46
CA GLU A 95 9.27 -8.00 6.54
C GLU A 95 9.64 -8.35 5.10
N THR A 96 10.25 -9.51 4.88
CA THR A 96 10.74 -9.95 3.56
C THR A 96 10.06 -11.22 3.06
N THR A 97 9.08 -11.75 3.81
CA THR A 97 8.42 -13.03 3.51
C THR A 97 6.90 -12.99 3.69
N GLY A 98 6.35 -12.02 4.43
CA GLY A 98 4.93 -11.98 4.79
C GLY A 98 4.00 -11.45 3.69
N TYR A 99 4.32 -11.66 2.42
CA TYR A 99 3.50 -11.25 1.27
C TYR A 99 2.97 -12.46 0.51
N ASP A 100 1.97 -12.23 -0.34
CA ASP A 100 1.38 -13.24 -1.19
C ASP A 100 2.10 -13.42 -2.55
N ASP A 101 1.86 -14.56 -3.18
CA ASP A 101 2.41 -14.95 -4.48
C ASP A 101 1.54 -14.57 -5.70
N CYS A 102 0.58 -13.66 -5.53
CA CYS A 102 -0.22 -13.17 -6.65
C CYS A 102 0.57 -12.22 -7.57
N ALA A 103 0.21 -12.18 -8.85
CA ALA A 103 0.74 -11.22 -9.79
C ALA A 103 0.34 -9.78 -9.43
N ALA A 104 1.08 -8.81 -9.95
CA ALA A 104 0.89 -7.39 -9.71
C ALA A 104 -0.54 -6.95 -10.03
N GLY A 105 -1.17 -6.24 -9.08
CA GLY A 105 -2.57 -5.82 -9.17
C GLY A 105 -3.54 -6.75 -8.43
N PHE A 106 -3.09 -7.92 -7.99
CA PHE A 106 -3.92 -8.87 -7.25
C PHE A 106 -3.41 -9.07 -5.82
N VAL A 107 -4.32 -9.55 -4.97
CA VAL A 107 -4.06 -9.91 -3.57
C VAL A 107 -4.64 -11.27 -3.26
N CYS A 108 -3.95 -12.03 -2.41
CA CYS A 108 -4.45 -13.32 -1.99
C CYS A 108 -5.58 -13.16 -0.97
N SER A 109 -6.80 -13.51 -1.37
CA SER A 109 -7.98 -13.40 -0.53
C SER A 109 -8.73 -14.72 -0.54
N ALA A 110 -8.99 -15.27 0.66
CA ALA A 110 -9.60 -16.60 0.82
C ALA A 110 -8.90 -17.72 0.00
N GLY A 111 -7.59 -17.61 -0.20
CA GLY A 111 -6.78 -18.59 -0.96
C GLY A 111 -6.84 -18.45 -2.47
N THR A 112 -7.41 -17.35 -3.01
CA THR A 112 -7.43 -17.04 -4.44
C THR A 112 -6.94 -15.63 -4.71
N CYS A 113 -6.18 -15.42 -5.80
CA CYS A 113 -5.78 -14.08 -6.23
C CYS A 113 -6.98 -13.32 -6.76
N ALA A 114 -7.30 -12.20 -6.13
CA ALA A 114 -8.43 -11.37 -6.49
C ALA A 114 -8.00 -9.93 -6.73
N ASP A 115 -8.76 -9.23 -7.57
CA ASP A 115 -8.52 -7.82 -7.90
C ASP A 115 -8.82 -6.90 -6.71
N ILE A 116 -8.03 -5.82 -6.60
CA ILE A 116 -8.15 -4.82 -5.54
C ILE A 116 -8.98 -3.66 -6.06
N CYS A 117 -9.99 -3.26 -5.29
CA CYS A 117 -10.91 -2.19 -5.67
C CYS A 117 -11.00 -1.11 -4.60
N ALA A 118 -11.50 0.07 -4.95
CA ALA A 118 -11.85 1.11 -3.98
C ALA A 118 -13.29 0.95 -3.55
N LEU A 119 -13.52 1.15 -2.26
CA LEU A 119 -14.86 1.27 -1.70
C LEU A 119 -15.39 2.70 -1.83
N ASP A 120 -14.48 3.69 -1.91
CA ASP A 120 -14.84 5.08 -2.15
C ASP A 120 -14.90 5.39 -3.66
N PRO A 121 -16.09 5.72 -4.22
CA PRO A 121 -16.24 6.07 -5.63
C PRO A 121 -15.51 7.37 -6.02
N LEU A 122 -15.10 8.19 -5.05
CA LEU A 122 -14.35 9.43 -5.26
C LEU A 122 -12.83 9.23 -5.27
N SER A 123 -12.37 7.98 -5.34
CA SER A 123 -10.95 7.63 -5.45
C SER A 123 -10.57 7.28 -6.91
N PRO A 124 -10.19 8.26 -7.74
CA PRO A 124 -9.61 8.00 -9.06
C PRO A 124 -8.08 7.81 -9.00
N PRO A 125 -7.48 7.03 -9.93
CA PRO A 125 -8.11 6.12 -10.87
C PRO A 125 -8.15 4.73 -10.25
N VAL A 126 -9.11 4.47 -9.37
CA VAL A 126 -9.20 3.13 -8.81
C VAL A 126 -10.01 2.24 -9.75
N THR A 127 -9.42 1.09 -10.08
CA THR A 127 -10.02 0.04 -10.90
C THR A 127 -11.36 -0.38 -10.28
N GLN A 128 -12.44 -0.24 -11.06
CA GLN A 128 -13.68 -0.95 -10.75
C GLN A 128 -13.45 -2.43 -11.03
N CYS A 129 -14.02 -3.29 -10.19
CA CYS A 129 -13.92 -4.72 -10.37
C CYS A 129 -14.25 -5.13 -11.81
N SER A 130 -13.33 -5.87 -12.43
CA SER A 130 -13.54 -6.48 -13.75
C SER A 130 -14.82 -7.34 -13.78
N SER A 131 -15.11 -7.97 -12.63
CA SER A 131 -16.33 -8.70 -12.31
C SER A 131 -16.61 -8.67 -10.80
N GLY A 132 -17.87 -8.80 -10.41
CA GLY A 132 -18.27 -8.85 -9.00
C GLY A 132 -18.47 -7.48 -8.34
N THR A 133 -18.59 -7.49 -7.01
CA THR A 133 -18.78 -6.32 -6.16
C THR A 133 -17.53 -6.07 -5.33
N CYS A 134 -17.14 -4.79 -5.22
CA CYS A 134 -16.07 -4.42 -4.31
C CYS A 134 -16.51 -4.62 -2.86
N THR A 135 -15.92 -5.58 -2.17
CA THR A 135 -16.26 -5.90 -0.77
C THR A 135 -15.10 -5.56 0.13
N ALA A 136 -15.37 -4.89 1.26
CA ALA A 136 -14.36 -4.65 2.28
C ALA A 136 -13.75 -5.98 2.75
N ASP A 137 -12.41 -6.04 2.76
CA ASP A 137 -11.68 -7.17 3.31
C ASP A 137 -11.01 -6.71 4.62
N PRO A 138 -11.40 -7.27 5.78
CA PRO A 138 -10.82 -6.87 7.06
C PRO A 138 -9.32 -7.19 7.15
N LEU A 139 -8.80 -8.05 6.26
CA LEU A 139 -7.37 -8.36 6.18
C LEU A 139 -6.58 -7.32 5.39
N LEU A 140 -7.27 -6.40 4.69
CA LEU A 140 -6.66 -5.38 3.85
C LEU A 140 -6.99 -3.98 4.37
N PHE A 141 -5.96 -3.16 4.59
CA PHE A 141 -6.10 -1.73 4.88
C PHE A 141 -6.81 -1.34 6.18
N ALA A 142 -6.96 -2.27 7.13
CA ALA A 142 -7.45 -1.97 8.47
C ALA A 142 -6.33 -1.36 9.35
N ASN A 143 -5.91 -0.12 9.05
CA ASN A 143 -5.07 0.68 9.95
C ASN A 143 -5.95 1.40 11.00
N GLY A 144 -6.81 0.67 11.70
CA GLY A 144 -7.65 1.24 12.78
C GLY A 144 -8.71 2.25 12.35
N ALA A 145 -8.97 2.42 11.05
CA ALA A 145 -10.07 3.26 10.55
C ALA A 145 -11.39 2.49 10.50
N ASP A 146 -12.49 3.13 10.87
CA ASP A 146 -13.84 2.54 10.90
C ASP A 146 -14.34 2.06 9.52
N GLN A 147 -13.71 2.51 8.42
CA GLN A 147 -14.02 2.06 7.06
C GLN A 147 -12.75 1.96 6.21
N PRO A 148 -12.43 0.78 5.63
CA PRO A 148 -11.29 0.66 4.73
C PRO A 148 -11.58 1.42 3.43
N ALA A 149 -10.57 2.11 2.88
CA ALA A 149 -10.69 2.82 1.61
C ALA A 149 -10.71 1.87 0.39
N TYR A 150 -10.29 0.62 0.60
CA TYR A 150 -10.11 -0.38 -0.44
C TYR A 150 -10.73 -1.73 -0.01
N GLY A 151 -11.07 -2.54 -0.99
CA GLY A 151 -11.63 -3.88 -0.83
C GLY A 151 -11.10 -4.85 -1.87
N VAL A 152 -11.77 -5.98 -1.98
CA VAL A 152 -11.49 -7.06 -2.93
C VAL A 152 -12.71 -7.31 -3.80
N CYS A 153 -12.48 -7.56 -5.08
CA CYS A 153 -13.53 -7.93 -6.03
C CYS A 153 -13.97 -9.39 -5.82
N ARG A 154 -15.29 -9.59 -5.63
CA ARG A 154 -15.91 -10.90 -5.39
C ARG A 154 -17.32 -10.99 -5.96
#